data_AF-A0A1E4SVM2-F1
#
_entry.id   AF-A0A1E4SVM2-F1
#
_cell.length_a   1.000
_cell.length_b   1.000
_cell.length_c   1.000
_cell.angle_alpha   90.00
_cell.angle_beta   90.00
_cell.angle_gamma   90.00
#
_symmetry.space_group_name_H-M   'P 1'
#
loop_
_entity.id
_entity.type
_entity.pdbx_description
1 polymer ?
#
loop_
_entity_poly.entity_id
_entity_poly.type
_entity_poly.pdbx_seq_one_letter_code
_entity_poly.pdbx_strand_id
1 'polypeptide(L)'
;MIRQSSPLSTNPQTIPSTTQSQSQSQSQSLQDNQIESLNYEIKVIEDFKNSELLILLLDLIENLKLGKITVKDFDNSVNRIRLKIQRLKNDLNKLQGLNESTDFRIKKIENLNDLIDSKKKVLVDFKNLVELKFN
;
A
#
# COMPACT_ATOMS: atom_id res chain seq x y z
N MET A 1 45.10 -58.98 32.54
CA MET A 1 45.30 -58.64 31.11
C MET A 1 44.97 -57.17 30.91
N ILE A 2 45.93 -56.44 30.36
CA ILE A 2 45.96 -54.98 30.13
C ILE A 2 45.20 -54.63 28.83
N ARG A 3 44.55 -53.46 28.78
CA ARG A 3 44.46 -52.49 27.64
C ARG A 3 43.52 -51.36 28.06
N GLN A 4 44.01 -50.17 28.38
CA GLN A 4 44.62 -49.11 27.56
C GLN A 4 43.62 -48.02 27.18
N SER A 5 44.14 -46.80 27.31
CA SER A 5 43.57 -45.46 27.25
C SER A 5 43.13 -44.98 25.87
N SER A 6 42.29 -43.93 25.90
CA SER A 6 41.69 -43.10 24.83
C SER A 6 42.63 -42.66 23.69
N PRO A 7 42.12 -42.06 22.60
CA PRO A 7 41.95 -40.60 22.65
C PRO A 7 40.73 -40.00 21.94
N LEU A 8 40.38 -38.82 22.46
CA LEU A 8 39.57 -37.75 21.92
C LEU A 8 40.02 -37.39 20.49
N SER A 9 39.10 -37.42 19.52
CA SER A 9 39.34 -36.85 18.19
C SER A 9 38.53 -35.57 18.04
N THR A 10 39.26 -34.46 18.12
CA THR A 10 38.87 -33.12 17.69
C THR A 10 38.86 -33.06 16.16
N ASN A 11 37.75 -32.61 15.54
CA ASN A 11 37.87 -31.74 14.38
C ASN A 11 36.67 -30.78 14.24
N PRO A 12 36.90 -29.56 13.73
CA PRO A 12 36.02 -28.42 13.87
C PRO A 12 35.17 -28.16 12.60
N GLN A 13 34.21 -27.26 12.76
CA GLN A 13 33.51 -26.49 11.71
C GLN A 13 32.51 -27.21 10.81
N THR A 14 31.24 -26.88 11.00
CA THR A 14 30.42 -26.22 9.96
C THR A 14 29.23 -25.54 10.65
N ILE A 15 29.41 -24.26 10.99
CA ILE A 15 28.30 -23.38 11.32
C ILE A 15 27.59 -23.09 9.98
N PRO A 16 26.29 -23.38 9.80
CA PRO A 16 25.57 -22.91 8.63
C PRO A 16 25.44 -21.39 8.72
N SER A 17 26.33 -20.69 8.03
CA SER A 17 26.21 -19.27 7.71
C SER A 17 25.05 -19.10 6.73
N THR A 18 23.82 -18.97 7.22
CA THR A 18 22.69 -18.52 6.39
C THR A 18 21.72 -17.70 7.22
N THR A 19 22.09 -16.45 7.53
CA THR A 19 21.14 -15.46 8.05
C THR A 19 21.49 -14.05 7.60
N GLN A 20 21.79 -13.86 6.31
CA GLN A 20 21.97 -12.52 5.73
C GLN A 20 21.27 -12.29 4.38
N SER A 21 20.61 -13.28 3.79
CA SER A 21 19.99 -13.12 2.46
C SER A 21 18.47 -12.86 2.48
N GLN A 22 17.79 -12.93 3.64
CA GLN A 22 16.32 -12.80 3.69
C GLN A 22 15.81 -11.35 3.82
N SER A 23 16.63 -10.41 4.28
CA SER A 23 16.22 -9.02 4.53
C SER A 23 16.21 -8.13 3.27
N GLN A 24 17.04 -8.43 2.25
CA GLN A 24 17.05 -7.68 0.99
C GLN A 24 15.84 -8.02 0.10
N SER A 25 15.49 -9.30 -0.04
CA SER A 25 14.36 -9.72 -0.89
C SER A 25 13.01 -9.22 -0.38
N GLN A 26 12.80 -9.15 0.94
CA GLN A 26 11.58 -8.56 1.51
C GLN A 26 11.49 -7.05 1.24
N SER A 27 12.60 -6.33 1.38
CA SER A 27 12.65 -4.87 1.17
C SER A 27 12.37 -4.49 -0.29
N GLN A 28 12.90 -5.26 -1.26
CA GLN A 28 12.62 -5.07 -2.68
C GLN A 28 11.15 -5.34 -3.01
N SER A 29 10.59 -6.47 -2.53
CA SER A 29 9.18 -6.82 -2.79
C SER A 29 8.19 -5.79 -2.24
N LEU A 30 8.52 -5.12 -1.13
CA LEU A 30 7.68 -4.06 -0.55
C LEU A 30 7.74 -2.77 -1.38
N GLN A 31 8.90 -2.43 -1.96
CA GLN A 31 9.05 -1.27 -2.83
C GLN A 31 8.34 -1.47 -4.17
N ASP A 32 8.45 -2.66 -4.77
CA ASP A 32 7.78 -2.97 -6.04
C ASP A 32 6.25 -2.90 -5.90
N ASN A 33 5.70 -3.42 -4.81
CA ASN A 33 4.27 -3.33 -4.51
C ASN A 33 3.80 -1.87 -4.30
N GLN A 34 4.63 -1.01 -3.69
CA GLN A 34 4.29 0.41 -3.51
C GLN A 34 4.30 1.17 -4.84
N ILE A 35 5.27 0.90 -5.71
CA ILE A 35 5.35 1.52 -7.04
C ILE A 35 4.14 1.09 -7.90
N GLU A 36 3.78 -0.19 -7.87
CA GLU A 36 2.61 -0.70 -8.58
C GLU A 36 1.31 -0.06 -8.08
N SER A 37 1.16 0.08 -6.76
CA SER A 37 0.02 0.80 -6.17
C SER A 37 -0.05 2.24 -6.66
N LEU A 38 1.05 3.01 -6.58
CA LEU A 38 1.08 4.40 -7.02
C LEU A 38 0.77 4.54 -8.52
N ASN A 39 1.31 3.65 -9.36
CA ASN A 39 1.00 3.64 -10.79
C ASN A 39 -0.48 3.36 -11.06
N TYR A 40 -1.10 2.46 -10.31
CA TYR A 40 -2.55 2.24 -10.37
C TYR A 40 -3.33 3.50 -9.98
N GLU A 41 -2.94 4.17 -8.88
CA GLU A 41 -3.60 5.39 -8.43
C GLU A 41 -3.54 6.51 -9.47
N ILE A 42 -2.36 6.74 -10.07
CA ILE A 42 -2.17 7.72 -11.14
C ILE A 42 -3.10 7.43 -12.31
N LYS A 43 -3.15 6.16 -12.74
CA LYS A 43 -4.02 5.74 -13.85
C LYS A 43 -5.49 5.99 -13.56
N VAL A 44 -5.98 5.64 -12.37
CA VAL A 44 -7.38 5.87 -11.98
C VAL A 44 -7.72 7.37 -12.00
N ILE A 45 -6.81 8.23 -11.54
CA ILE A 45 -7.00 9.68 -11.55
C ILE A 45 -7.03 10.21 -12.99
N GLU A 46 -6.16 9.73 -13.87
CA GLU A 46 -6.17 10.08 -15.30
C GLU A 46 -7.47 9.64 -15.98
N ASP A 47 -7.88 8.38 -15.78
CA ASP A 47 -9.12 7.83 -16.32
C ASP A 47 -10.35 8.62 -15.85
N PHE A 48 -10.35 9.09 -14.59
CA PHE A 48 -11.41 9.94 -14.06
C PHE A 48 -11.43 11.32 -14.73
N LYS A 49 -10.27 11.98 -14.84
CA LYS A 49 -10.15 13.30 -15.50
C LYS A 49 -10.59 13.23 -16.97
N ASN A 50 -10.25 12.16 -17.66
CA ASN A 50 -10.56 11.95 -19.08
C ASN A 50 -11.94 11.31 -19.31
N SER A 51 -12.75 11.13 -18.27
CA SER A 51 -14.02 10.39 -18.39
C SER A 51 -15.10 11.12 -19.21
N GLU A 52 -14.95 12.44 -19.41
CA GLU A 52 -15.80 13.34 -20.21
C GLU A 52 -17.32 13.09 -20.10
N LEU A 53 -17.76 12.71 -18.90
CA LEU A 53 -19.13 12.25 -18.65
C LEU A 53 -20.18 13.33 -18.96
N LEU A 54 -19.85 14.59 -18.72
CA LEU A 54 -20.74 15.72 -18.96
C LEU A 54 -20.98 15.92 -20.46
N ILE A 55 -19.91 15.90 -21.26
CA ILE A 55 -20.00 16.04 -22.72
C ILE A 55 -20.85 14.91 -23.29
N LEU A 56 -20.58 13.68 -22.85
CA LEU A 56 -21.31 12.50 -23.29
C LEU A 56 -22.81 12.55 -22.94
N LEU A 57 -23.17 13.15 -21.79
CA LEU A 57 -24.57 13.36 -21.41
C LEU A 57 -25.23 14.47 -22.24
N LEU A 58 -24.51 15.57 -22.49
CA LEU A 58 -25.01 16.69 -23.30
C LEU A 58 -25.28 16.24 -24.75
N ASP A 59 -24.36 15.51 -25.36
CA ASP A 59 -24.54 14.93 -26.70
C ASP A 59 -25.76 14.02 -26.74
N LEU A 60 -25.97 13.21 -25.69
CA LEU A 60 -27.11 12.30 -25.62
C LEU A 60 -28.44 13.06 -25.53
N ILE A 61 -28.49 14.12 -24.72
CA ILE A 61 -29.67 15.00 -24.59
C ILE A 61 -29.94 15.72 -25.92
N GLU A 62 -28.90 16.25 -26.57
CA GLU A 62 -29.04 16.96 -27.83
C GLU A 62 -29.53 16.04 -28.94
N ASN A 63 -28.94 14.83 -29.06
CA ASN A 63 -29.38 13.85 -30.04
C ASN A 63 -30.83 13.41 -29.82
N LEU A 64 -31.29 13.32 -28.57
CA LEU A 64 -32.70 13.05 -28.27
C LEU A 64 -33.60 14.24 -28.68
N LYS A 65 -33.20 15.47 -28.35
CA LYS A 65 -33.94 16.69 -28.73
C LYS A 65 -34.06 16.87 -30.24
N LEU A 66 -33.02 16.50 -30.99
CA LEU A 66 -32.99 16.54 -32.45
C LEU A 66 -33.71 15.33 -33.09
N GLY A 67 -34.23 14.39 -32.30
CA GLY A 67 -34.89 13.18 -32.80
C GLY A 67 -33.95 12.18 -33.48
N LYS A 68 -32.63 12.31 -33.29
CA LYS A 68 -31.62 11.41 -33.87
C LYS A 68 -31.56 10.05 -33.18
N ILE A 69 -32.00 9.98 -31.93
CA ILE A 69 -32.10 8.75 -31.14
C ILE A 69 -33.51 8.62 -30.56
N THR A 70 -33.96 7.38 -30.35
CA THR A 70 -35.23 7.14 -29.67
C THR A 70 -35.09 7.26 -28.16
N VAL A 71 -36.21 7.40 -27.46
CA VAL A 71 -36.24 7.37 -25.98
C VAL A 71 -35.65 6.07 -25.42
N LYS A 72 -35.85 4.95 -26.12
CA LYS A 72 -35.28 3.64 -25.73
C LYS A 72 -33.75 3.62 -25.86
N ASP A 73 -33.22 4.22 -26.92
CA ASP A 73 -31.77 4.31 -27.13
C ASP A 73 -31.12 5.26 -26.13
N PHE A 74 -31.82 6.33 -25.76
CA PHE A 74 -31.43 7.23 -24.68
C PHE A 74 -31.31 6.46 -23.35
N ASP A 75 -32.33 5.72 -22.94
CA ASP A 75 -32.32 4.92 -21.70
C ASP A 75 -31.16 3.92 -21.67
N ASN A 76 -30.94 3.21 -22.78
CA ASN A 76 -29.83 2.26 -22.91
C ASN A 76 -28.46 2.95 -22.74
N SER A 77 -28.31 4.14 -23.32
CA SER A 77 -27.07 4.92 -23.26
C SER A 77 -26.84 5.53 -21.88
N VAL A 78 -27.88 6.04 -21.23
CA VAL A 78 -27.82 6.53 -19.83
C VAL A 78 -27.41 5.40 -18.88
N ASN A 79 -27.90 4.17 -19.10
CA ASN A 79 -27.50 3.05 -18.26
C ASN A 79 -26.00 2.74 -18.38
N ARG A 80 -25.42 2.89 -19.58
CA ARG A 80 -23.96 2.77 -19.78
C ARG A 80 -23.19 3.87 -19.05
N ILE A 81 -23.68 5.11 -19.09
CA ILE A 81 -23.09 6.22 -18.34
C ILE A 81 -23.14 5.94 -16.84
N ARG A 82 -24.27 5.46 -16.33
CA ARG A 82 -24.44 5.08 -14.92
C ARG A 82 -23.44 4.02 -14.49
N LEU A 83 -23.25 2.98 -15.31
CA LEU A 83 -22.25 1.93 -15.06
C LEU A 83 -20.82 2.50 -15.07
N LYS A 84 -20.50 3.42 -16.00
CA LYS A 84 -19.19 4.09 -16.03
C LYS A 84 -18.94 4.91 -14.77
N ILE A 85 -19.94 5.68 -14.31
CA ILE A 85 -19.89 6.43 -13.04
C ILE A 85 -19.67 5.48 -11.86
N GLN A 86 -20.40 4.36 -11.81
CA GLN A 86 -20.28 3.41 -10.72
C GLN A 86 -18.88 2.77 -10.67
N ARG A 87 -18.29 2.44 -11.82
CA ARG A 87 -16.91 1.95 -11.90
C ARG A 87 -15.91 2.99 -11.40
N LEU A 88 -15.99 4.22 -11.90
CA LEU A 88 -15.12 5.32 -11.46
C LEU A 88 -15.23 5.58 -9.95
N LYS A 89 -16.45 5.58 -9.39
CA LYS A 89 -16.65 5.70 -7.94
C LYS A 89 -15.98 4.57 -7.17
N ASN A 90 -16.14 3.33 -7.63
CA ASN A 90 -15.51 2.17 -6.99
C ASN A 90 -13.98 2.24 -7.05
N ASP A 91 -13.42 2.72 -8.16
CA ASP A 91 -11.97 2.83 -8.32
C ASP A 91 -11.41 3.99 -7.48
N LEU A 92 -12.09 5.14 -7.42
CA LEU A 92 -11.74 6.24 -6.52
C LEU A 92 -11.80 5.83 -5.04
N ASN A 93 -12.78 5.01 -4.64
CA ASN A 93 -12.90 4.53 -3.26
C ASN A 93 -11.77 3.57 -2.84
N LYS A 94 -11.03 3.00 -3.79
CA LYS A 94 -9.86 2.15 -3.51
C LYS A 94 -8.58 2.96 -3.32
N LEU A 95 -8.56 4.23 -3.72
CA LEU A 95 -7.39 5.10 -3.58
C LEU A 95 -7.15 5.42 -2.10
N GLN A 96 -5.91 5.23 -1.64
CA GLN A 96 -5.56 5.59 -0.27
C GLN A 96 -5.64 7.10 -0.07
N GLY A 97 -6.23 7.54 1.04
CA GLY A 97 -6.30 8.96 1.37
C GLY A 97 -7.52 9.71 0.81
N LEU A 98 -8.31 9.11 -0.09
CA LEU A 98 -9.64 9.60 -0.47
C LEU A 98 -10.76 9.03 0.41
N ASN A 99 -10.48 7.92 1.09
CA ASN A 99 -11.40 7.23 1.99
C ASN A 99 -11.34 7.72 3.45
N GLU A 100 -10.40 8.62 3.77
CA GLU A 100 -10.21 9.18 5.11
C GLU A 100 -10.34 10.70 5.09
N SER A 101 -10.95 11.28 6.13
CA SER A 101 -11.05 12.72 6.27
C SER A 101 -9.68 13.33 6.61
N THR A 102 -9.49 14.61 6.29
CA THR A 102 -8.29 15.35 6.68
C THR A 102 -8.08 15.32 8.20
N ASP A 103 -9.15 15.48 8.98
CA ASP A 103 -9.08 15.40 10.45
C ASP A 103 -8.62 14.03 10.95
N PHE A 104 -9.09 12.96 10.31
CA PHE A 104 -8.65 11.60 10.63
C PHE A 104 -7.15 11.42 10.34
N ARG A 105 -6.66 11.96 9.22
CA ARG A 105 -5.23 11.93 8.87
C ARG A 105 -4.37 12.68 9.89
N ILE A 106 -4.82 13.87 10.31
CA ILE A 106 -4.12 14.66 11.33
C ILE A 106 -3.99 13.85 12.63
N LYS A 107 -5.09 13.30 13.14
CA LYS A 107 -5.07 12.46 14.35
C LYS A 107 -4.19 11.24 14.22
N LYS A 108 -4.17 10.61 13.04
CA LYS A 108 -3.31 9.45 12.77
C LYS A 108 -1.83 9.81 12.82
N ILE A 109 -1.46 10.97 12.29
CA ILE A 109 -0.08 11.48 12.35
C ILE A 109 0.32 11.79 13.80
N GLU A 110 -0.56 12.44 14.58
CA GLU A 110 -0.32 12.71 16.00
C GLU A 110 -0.06 11.41 16.78
N ASN A 111 -0.95 10.41 16.64
CA ASN A 111 -0.79 9.11 17.29
C ASN A 111 0.52 8.41 16.90
N LEU A 112 0.94 8.51 15.62
CA LEU A 112 2.20 7.93 15.16
C LEU A 112 3.40 8.65 15.78
N ASN A 113 3.36 9.98 15.88
CA ASN A 113 4.41 10.76 16.54
C ASN A 113 4.53 10.39 18.02
N ASP A 114 3.41 10.28 18.74
CA ASP A 114 3.39 9.88 20.15
C ASP A 114 4.00 8.47 20.36
N LEU A 115 3.69 7.53 19.46
CA LEU A 115 4.26 6.19 19.46
C LEU A 115 5.76 6.21 19.19
N ILE A 116 6.21 7.02 18.23
CA ILE A 116 7.64 7.19 17.91
C ILE A 116 8.38 7.74 19.12
N ASP A 117 7.85 8.78 19.75
CA ASP A 117 8.51 9.43 20.89
C ASP A 117 8.52 8.52 22.12
N SER A 118 7.46 7.75 22.36
CA SER A 118 7.44 6.71 23.38
C SER A 118 8.52 5.64 23.14
N LYS A 119 8.66 5.16 21.90
CA LYS A 119 9.69 4.19 21.54
C LYS A 119 11.11 4.75 21.66
N LYS A 120 11.31 6.01 21.26
CA LYS A 120 12.60 6.71 21.43
C LYS A 120 12.97 6.82 22.90
N LYS A 121 12.01 7.17 23.76
CA LYS A 121 12.23 7.26 25.21
C LYS A 121 12.68 5.91 25.78
N VAL A 122 12.00 4.82 25.44
CA VAL A 122 12.39 3.47 25.85
C VAL A 122 13.82 3.14 25.39
N LEU A 123 14.18 3.52 24.16
CA LEU A 123 15.53 3.30 23.64
C LEU A 123 16.60 4.09 24.42
N VAL A 124 16.30 5.34 24.76
CA VAL A 124 17.19 6.19 25.56
C VAL A 124 17.35 5.64 26.97
N ASP A 125 16.24 5.26 27.62
CA ASP A 125 16.25 4.66 28.96
C ASP A 125 17.06 3.35 28.97
N PHE A 126 16.88 2.51 27.94
CA PHE A 126 17.66 1.29 27.77
C PHE A 126 19.15 1.57 27.57
N LYS A 127 19.49 2.54 26.70
CA LYS A 127 20.89 2.96 26.46
C LYS A 127 21.54 3.41 27.77
N ASN A 128 20.88 4.28 28.53
CA ASN A 128 21.38 4.79 29.80
C ASN A 128 21.58 3.65 30.82
N LEU A 129 20.66 2.69 30.89
CA LEU A 129 20.77 1.53 31.77
C LEU A 129 21.99 0.67 31.43
N VAL A 130 22.26 0.45 30.14
CA VAL A 130 23.43 -0.30 29.68
C VAL A 130 24.71 0.48 30.03
N GLU A 131 24.78 1.77 29.70
CA GLU A 131 25.96 2.60 29.98
C GLU A 131 26.28 2.69 31.49
N LEU A 132 25.26 2.67 32.35
CA LEU A 132 25.42 2.71 33.81
C LEU A 132 25.82 1.35 34.43
N LYS A 133 25.59 0.25 33.71
CA LYS A 133 25.92 -1.11 34.18
C LYS A 133 27.30 -1.58 33.72
N PHE A 134 27.87 -0.93 32.71
CA PHE A 134 29.15 -1.31 32.09
C PHE A 134 30.24 -0.22 32.19
N ASN A 135 29.97 0.88 32.90
CA ASN A 135 30.96 1.83 33.44
C ASN A 135 31.02 1.68 34.97
#